data_AF-A0A534ANW3-F1
#
_entry.id   AF-A0A534ANW3-F1
#
_cell.length_a   1.000
_cell.length_b   1.000
_cell.length_c   1.000
_cell.angle_alpha   90.00
_cell.angle_beta   90.00
_cell.angle_gamma   90.00
#
_symmetry.space_group_name_H-M   'P 1'
#
loop_
_entity.id
_entity.type
_entity.pdbx_description
1 polymer ?
#
loop_
_entity_poly.entity_id
_entity_poly.type
_entity_poly.pdbx_seq_one_letter_code
_entity_poly.pdbx_strand_id
1 'polypeptide(L)'
;MSLVEWWIDGDIAMDAAGTLYATWDTQGTNSDGTANDIGWLSWSTDHGQHWSSPVQATPDTLNFPHIMEVTGADSGIAYVAWLSDSNPQGYALYLRAFSVTRGWLSDPIQVASAFGDPSVWPGDTFGISSLSPNNVVVSWGSATPSTGKKSEIFAVPVTVQFH
;
A
#
# COMPACT_ATOMS: atom_id res chain seq x y z
N MET A 1 13.12 -3.45 23.19
CA MET A 1 12.02 -3.46 22.22
C MET A 1 12.49 -4.31 21.06
N SER A 2 11.69 -5.29 20.64
CA SER A 2 12.03 -6.15 19.50
C SER A 2 11.91 -5.33 18.21
N LEU A 3 12.89 -5.40 17.32
CA LEU A 3 12.82 -4.86 15.95
C LEU A 3 12.07 -5.82 15.00
N VAL A 4 11.49 -6.91 15.54
CA VAL A 4 10.98 -8.04 14.76
C VAL A 4 9.49 -7.88 14.42
N GLU A 5 8.82 -6.84 14.93
CA GLU A 5 7.40 -6.57 14.65
C GLU A 5 7.20 -5.05 14.65
N TRP A 6 6.78 -4.49 13.51
CA TRP A 6 6.51 -3.06 13.34
C TRP A 6 5.01 -2.76 13.46
N TRP A 7 4.68 -1.51 13.79
CA TRP A 7 3.32 -1.05 14.09
C TRP A 7 2.61 -0.52 12.83
N ILE A 8 1.32 -0.89 12.74
CA ILE A 8 0.29 -0.56 11.72
C ILE A 8 0.73 -0.87 10.29
N ASP A 9 0.43 -2.09 9.84
CA ASP A 9 0.44 -2.42 8.40
C ASP A 9 -0.94 -2.38 7.77
N GLY A 10 -1.96 -1.98 8.55
CA GLY A 10 -3.35 -2.03 8.12
C GLY A 10 -4.03 -0.68 8.07
N ASP A 11 -4.93 -0.55 7.09
CA ASP A 11 -5.74 0.63 6.87
C ASP A 11 -7.17 0.21 6.52
N ILE A 12 -8.12 1.12 6.74
CA ILE A 12 -9.52 0.92 6.37
C ILE A 12 -10.09 2.19 5.75
N ALA A 13 -10.68 2.04 4.57
CA ALA A 13 -11.34 3.13 3.86
C ALA A 13 -12.71 2.71 3.33
N MET A 14 -13.47 3.72 2.91
CA MET A 14 -14.79 3.54 2.33
C MET A 14 -14.88 4.29 1.00
N ASP A 15 -15.51 3.71 -0.01
CA ASP A 15 -15.86 4.42 -1.26
C ASP A 15 -17.13 5.26 -1.11
N ALA A 16 -17.50 5.98 -2.18
CA ALA A 16 -18.72 6.79 -2.23
C ALA A 16 -20.04 5.97 -2.13
N ALA A 17 -20.00 4.66 -2.32
CA ALA A 17 -21.18 3.78 -2.26
C ALA A 17 -21.33 3.06 -0.90
N GLY A 18 -20.37 3.23 0.01
CA GLY A 18 -20.36 2.57 1.32
C GLY A 18 -19.68 1.20 1.34
N THR A 19 -18.96 0.83 0.27
CA THR A 19 -18.09 -0.35 0.29
C THR A 19 -16.90 -0.06 1.18
N LEU A 20 -16.62 -0.94 2.14
CA LEU A 20 -15.44 -0.87 2.99
C LEU A 20 -14.31 -1.67 2.37
N TYR A 21 -13.09 -1.18 2.50
CA TYR A 21 -11.85 -1.83 2.10
C TYR A 21 -10.90 -1.85 3.28
N ALA A 22 -10.33 -3.02 3.57
CA ALA A 22 -9.32 -3.18 4.59
C ALA A 22 -8.05 -3.74 3.94
N THR A 23 -6.91 -3.14 4.25
CA THR A 23 -5.58 -3.65 3.89
C THR A 23 -4.81 -4.02 5.13
N TRP A 24 -3.87 -4.94 4.99
CA TRP A 24 -2.90 -5.34 6.01
C TRP A 24 -1.74 -6.05 5.29
N ASP A 25 -0.61 -6.23 5.94
CA ASP A 25 0.37 -7.24 5.51
C ASP A 25 0.39 -8.44 6.47
N THR A 26 0.86 -9.57 5.97
CA THR A 26 1.41 -10.62 6.83
C THR A 26 2.90 -10.37 6.96
N GLN A 27 3.51 -10.70 8.11
CA GLN A 27 4.96 -10.52 8.30
C GLN A 27 5.67 -11.88 8.39
N GLY A 28 6.89 -11.97 7.85
CA GLY A 28 7.84 -13.04 8.17
C GLY A 28 7.90 -14.22 7.18
N THR A 29 8.08 -15.42 7.72
CA THR A 29 8.43 -16.62 6.94
C THR A 29 7.56 -17.81 7.36
N ASN A 30 7.08 -18.58 6.38
CA ASN A 30 6.37 -19.84 6.58
C ASN A 30 7.25 -20.88 7.28
N SER A 31 6.62 -21.93 7.81
CA SER A 31 7.32 -23.03 8.50
C SER A 31 8.28 -23.82 7.60
N ASP A 32 8.11 -23.74 6.28
CA ASP A 32 8.99 -24.35 5.27
C ASP A 32 10.16 -23.44 4.86
N GLY A 33 10.28 -22.25 5.46
CA GLY A 33 11.34 -21.28 5.18
C GLY A 33 11.05 -20.35 4.00
N THR A 34 9.87 -20.44 3.37
CA THR A 34 9.46 -19.50 2.31
C THR A 34 8.96 -18.19 2.91
N ALA A 35 9.29 -17.05 2.29
CA ALA A 35 8.81 -15.76 2.75
C ALA A 35 7.28 -15.67 2.64
N ASN A 36 6.67 -15.00 3.61
CA ASN A 36 5.23 -14.80 3.72
C ASN A 36 4.90 -13.34 4.04
N ASP A 37 5.79 -12.42 3.68
CA ASP A 37 5.53 -10.99 3.81
C ASP A 37 4.74 -10.51 2.58
N ILE A 38 3.44 -10.29 2.77
CA ILE A 38 2.49 -10.12 1.67
C ILE A 38 1.47 -9.06 2.06
N GLY A 39 1.29 -8.07 1.21
CA GLY A 39 0.21 -7.10 1.34
C GLY A 39 -1.11 -7.67 0.84
N TRP A 40 -2.16 -7.49 1.63
CA TRP A 40 -3.49 -8.04 1.41
C TRP A 40 -4.55 -6.95 1.31
N LEU A 41 -5.63 -7.26 0.61
CA LEU A 41 -6.87 -6.49 0.55
C LEU A 41 -8.06 -7.41 0.82
N SER A 42 -9.01 -6.95 1.61
CA SER A 42 -10.37 -7.49 1.69
C SER A 42 -11.39 -6.36 1.65
N TRP A 43 -12.61 -6.64 1.20
CA TRP A 43 -13.67 -5.65 1.12
C TRP A 43 -15.00 -6.18 1.64
N SER A 44 -15.88 -5.26 2.02
CA SER A 44 -17.25 -5.53 2.46
C SER A 44 -18.22 -4.61 1.75
N THR A 45 -19.26 -5.19 1.14
CA THR A 45 -20.36 -4.45 0.48
C THR A 45 -21.62 -4.37 1.34
N ASP A 46 -21.57 -4.85 2.59
CA ASP A 46 -22.70 -4.93 3.52
C ASP A 46 -22.38 -4.30 4.89
N HIS A 47 -21.55 -3.25 4.84
CA HIS A 47 -21.15 -2.42 5.98
C HIS A 47 -20.41 -3.19 7.08
N GLY A 48 -19.54 -4.12 6.67
CA GLY A 48 -18.63 -4.84 7.55
C GLY A 48 -19.23 -6.11 8.17
N GLN A 49 -20.43 -6.53 7.77
CA GLN A 49 -21.03 -7.77 8.26
C GLN A 49 -20.33 -9.00 7.68
N HIS A 50 -19.98 -8.95 6.39
CA HIS A 50 -19.18 -9.97 5.73
C HIS A 50 -18.05 -9.33 4.93
N TRP A 51 -16.93 -10.06 4.89
CA TRP A 51 -15.72 -9.65 4.19
C TRP A 51 -15.40 -10.67 3.10
N SER A 52 -14.82 -10.20 2.00
CA SER A 52 -14.32 -11.06 0.93
C SER A 52 -13.17 -11.94 1.43
N SER A 53 -12.91 -13.04 0.72
CA SER A 53 -11.60 -13.69 0.83
C SER A 53 -10.50 -12.66 0.52
N PRO A 54 -9.37 -12.65 1.28
CA PRO A 54 -8.26 -11.75 1.00
C PRO A 54 -7.69 -11.96 -0.41
N VAL A 55 -7.30 -10.87 -1.05
CA VAL A 55 -6.56 -10.88 -2.32
C VAL A 55 -5.21 -10.23 -2.12
N GLN A 56 -4.19 -10.81 -2.74
CA GLN A 56 -2.82 -10.30 -2.67
C GLN A 56 -2.69 -9.01 -3.48
N ALA A 57 -2.19 -7.96 -2.85
CA ALA A 57 -1.95 -6.63 -3.41
C ALA A 57 -0.52 -6.45 -3.92
N THR A 58 0.47 -6.90 -3.14
CA THR A 58 1.88 -6.85 -3.56
C THR A 58 2.19 -7.95 -4.58
N PRO A 59 2.95 -7.66 -5.65
CA PRO A 59 3.23 -8.64 -6.69
C PRO A 59 4.24 -9.72 -6.27
N ASP A 60 4.96 -9.49 -5.18
CA ASP A 60 6.01 -10.36 -4.67
C ASP A 60 5.56 -11.16 -3.43
N THR A 61 6.34 -12.19 -3.12
CA THR A 61 6.26 -12.98 -1.88
C THR A 61 7.65 -13.00 -1.26
N LEU A 62 8.25 -11.84 -1.09
CA LEU A 62 9.57 -11.68 -0.47
C LEU A 62 9.41 -11.40 1.03
N ASN A 63 10.52 -11.31 1.76
CA ASN A 63 10.50 -11.04 3.20
C ASN A 63 10.96 -9.60 3.45
N PHE A 64 10.18 -8.65 2.97
CA PHE A 64 10.41 -7.20 3.11
C PHE A 64 9.12 -6.54 3.61
N PRO A 65 9.20 -5.49 4.44
CA PRO A 65 8.03 -4.76 4.90
C PRO A 65 7.16 -4.24 3.77
N HIS A 66 5.84 -4.41 3.91
CA HIS A 66 4.84 -3.90 2.98
C HIS A 66 3.83 -3.04 3.74
N ILE A 67 4.18 -1.79 4.03
CA ILE A 67 3.32 -0.89 4.81
C ILE A 67 2.12 -0.50 3.93
N MET A 68 0.93 -1.02 4.24
CA MET A 68 -0.24 -0.90 3.36
C MET A 68 -1.16 0.25 3.74
N GLU A 69 -1.68 0.95 2.73
CA GLU A 69 -2.82 1.86 2.87
C GLU A 69 -3.81 1.72 1.72
N VAL A 70 -5.04 2.21 1.95
CA VAL A 70 -6.13 2.15 0.98
C VAL A 70 -6.97 3.42 1.00
N THR A 71 -7.45 3.82 -0.17
CA THR A 71 -8.53 4.81 -0.26
C THR A 71 -9.63 4.30 -1.19
N GLY A 72 -10.88 4.51 -0.80
CA GLY A 72 -12.02 4.30 -1.68
C GLY A 72 -12.14 5.45 -2.68
N ALA A 73 -12.58 5.16 -3.90
CA ALA A 73 -12.82 6.15 -4.94
C ALA A 73 -14.29 6.11 -5.38
N ASP A 74 -14.53 5.82 -6.66
CA ASP A 74 -15.88 5.54 -7.17
C ASP A 74 -16.45 4.24 -6.58
N SER A 75 -17.76 4.06 -6.74
CA SER A 75 -18.48 2.85 -6.32
C SER A 75 -17.76 1.57 -6.78
N GLY A 76 -17.32 0.78 -5.82
CA GLY A 76 -16.64 -0.49 -6.03
C GLY A 76 -15.17 -0.36 -6.40
N ILE A 77 -14.57 0.83 -6.37
CA ILE A 77 -13.17 1.09 -6.74
C ILE A 77 -12.37 1.49 -5.50
N ALA A 78 -11.20 0.87 -5.35
CA ALA A 78 -10.22 1.24 -4.35
C ALA A 78 -8.83 1.41 -4.96
N TYR A 79 -8.04 2.26 -4.33
CA TYR A 79 -6.62 2.42 -4.59
C TYR A 79 -5.86 1.86 -3.41
N VAL A 80 -5.05 0.84 -3.67
CA VAL A 80 -4.21 0.18 -2.66
C VAL A 80 -2.78 0.59 -2.94
N ALA A 81 -2.12 1.10 -1.93
CA ALA A 81 -0.73 1.52 -2.02
C ALA A 81 0.10 0.91 -0.90
N TRP A 82 1.38 0.76 -1.15
CA TRP A 82 2.30 0.19 -0.18
C TRP A 82 3.69 0.81 -0.28
N LEU A 83 4.34 0.95 0.86
CA LEU A 83 5.72 1.38 0.96
C LEU A 83 6.59 0.17 1.32
N SER A 84 7.57 -0.12 0.47
CA SER A 84 8.40 -1.33 0.61
C SER A 84 9.84 -1.09 0.16
N ASP A 85 10.78 -1.77 0.80
CA ASP A 85 12.20 -1.83 0.42
C ASP A 85 12.56 -3.16 -0.28
N SER A 86 11.57 -3.86 -0.83
CA SER A 86 11.76 -5.05 -1.67
C SER A 86 12.63 -4.80 -2.90
N ASN A 87 12.80 -3.53 -3.29
CA ASN A 87 13.82 -3.12 -4.24
C ASN A 87 15.18 -2.91 -3.53
N PRO A 88 16.29 -3.54 -3.99
CA PRO A 88 17.62 -3.37 -3.39
C PRO A 88 18.13 -1.92 -3.31
N GLN A 89 17.52 -0.98 -4.02
CA GLN A 89 17.85 0.44 -3.95
C GLN A 89 17.26 1.15 -2.71
N GLY A 90 16.28 0.54 -2.02
CA GLY A 90 15.68 1.02 -0.78
C GLY A 90 14.16 1.22 -0.86
N TYR A 91 13.58 1.97 0.08
CA TYR A 91 12.13 2.17 0.16
C TYR A 91 11.57 2.93 -1.07
N ALA A 92 10.53 2.38 -1.68
CA ALA A 92 9.75 3.03 -2.73
C ALA A 92 8.25 2.85 -2.48
N LEU A 93 7.48 3.89 -2.83
CA LEU A 93 6.03 3.86 -2.78
C LEU A 93 5.48 3.26 -4.06
N TYR A 94 4.53 2.34 -3.92
CA TYR A 94 3.81 1.69 -4.99
C TYR A 94 2.30 1.88 -4.82
N LEU A 95 1.57 1.80 -5.94
CA LEU A 95 0.12 2.00 -6.00
C LEU A 95 -0.51 1.09 -7.05
N ARG A 96 -1.71 0.58 -6.81
CA ARG A 96 -2.53 -0.17 -7.78
C ARG A 96 -4.02 0.10 -7.60
N ALA A 97 -4.78 0.07 -8.69
CA ALA A 97 -6.24 0.18 -8.66
C ALA A 97 -6.92 -1.19 -8.58
N PHE A 98 -7.98 -1.29 -7.78
CA PHE A 98 -8.80 -2.48 -7.58
C PHE A 98 -10.28 -2.19 -7.83
N SER A 99 -11.00 -3.18 -8.36
CA SER A 99 -12.46 -3.20 -8.50
C SER A 99 -13.04 -4.45 -7.85
N VAL A 100 -14.07 -4.28 -7.03
CA VAL A 100 -14.78 -5.41 -6.40
C VAL A 100 -15.44 -6.37 -7.40
N THR A 101 -15.64 -5.92 -8.65
CA THR A 101 -16.25 -6.73 -9.72
C THR A 101 -15.27 -7.23 -10.76
N ARG A 102 -14.12 -6.57 -10.90
CA ARG A 102 -13.16 -6.85 -11.99
C ARG A 102 -11.78 -7.28 -11.48
N GLY A 103 -11.55 -7.24 -10.17
CA GLY A 103 -10.24 -7.43 -9.58
C GLY A 103 -9.33 -6.23 -9.86
N TRP A 104 -8.03 -6.49 -9.99
CA TRP A 104 -7.06 -5.46 -10.27
C TRP A 104 -7.27 -4.79 -11.62
N LEU A 105 -7.18 -3.46 -11.65
CA LEU A 105 -7.45 -2.62 -12.83
C LEU A 105 -6.19 -1.99 -13.44
N SER A 106 -5.07 -2.01 -12.73
CA SER A 106 -3.77 -1.54 -13.23
C SER A 106 -2.70 -2.56 -12.90
N ASP A 107 -1.47 -2.41 -13.38
CA ASP A 107 -0.31 -3.04 -12.73
C ASP A 107 0.16 -2.19 -11.53
N PRO A 108 1.07 -2.71 -10.67
CA PRO A 108 1.77 -1.87 -9.69
C PRO A 108 2.49 -0.69 -10.35
N ILE A 109 2.19 0.52 -9.88
CA ILE A 109 2.82 1.77 -10.30
C ILE A 109 3.83 2.15 -9.22
N GLN A 110 5.12 2.19 -9.54
CA GLN A 110 6.10 2.83 -8.66
C GLN A 110 5.90 4.35 -8.73
N VAL A 111 5.46 4.93 -7.62
CA VAL A 111 5.21 6.37 -7.50
C VAL A 111 6.50 7.13 -7.19
N ALA A 112 7.30 6.60 -6.27
CA ALA A 112 8.54 7.23 -5.88
C ALA A 112 9.59 7.15 -7.01
N SER A 113 10.05 8.32 -7.49
CA SER A 113 11.13 8.40 -8.49
C SER A 113 12.53 8.22 -7.90
N ALA A 114 12.64 8.34 -6.58
CA ALA A 114 13.87 8.12 -5.81
C ALA A 114 13.60 7.13 -4.68
N PHE A 115 14.59 6.29 -4.41
CA PHE A 115 14.54 5.32 -3.33
C PHE A 115 15.00 5.96 -2.02
N GLY A 116 14.33 5.57 -0.95
CA GLY A 116 14.68 5.97 0.41
C GLY A 116 15.80 5.14 1.02
N ASP A 117 16.37 5.64 2.12
CA ASP A 117 17.36 4.91 2.90
C ASP A 117 16.69 3.72 3.62
N PRO A 118 17.05 2.45 3.31
CA PRO A 118 16.45 1.27 3.96
C PRO A 118 16.77 1.18 5.45
N SER A 119 17.74 1.96 5.96
CA SER A 119 18.05 2.01 7.40
C SER A 119 17.16 2.96 8.20
N VAL A 120 16.24 3.68 7.54
CA VAL A 120 15.34 4.66 8.15
C VAL A 120 13.90 4.22 7.95
N TRP A 121 13.22 3.85 9.05
CA TRP A 121 11.81 3.47 9.02
C TRP A 121 10.91 4.62 8.52
N PRO A 122 10.09 4.40 7.49
CA PRO A 122 9.27 5.46 6.91
C PRO A 122 7.80 5.49 7.41
N GLY A 123 7.35 4.47 8.15
CA GLY A 123 5.91 4.12 8.22
C GLY A 123 4.93 5.22 8.61
N ASP A 124 5.23 6.05 9.60
CA ASP A 124 4.29 7.05 10.12
C ASP A 124 4.04 8.26 9.17
N THR A 125 4.56 8.22 7.95
CA THR A 125 4.50 9.34 6.98
C THR A 125 3.86 8.97 5.65
N PHE A 126 3.46 7.70 5.48
CA PHE A 126 2.63 7.28 4.37
C PHE A 126 1.20 7.83 4.57
N GLY A 127 0.53 8.12 3.46
CA GLY A 127 -0.81 8.67 3.41
C GLY A 127 -1.36 8.54 1.99
N ILE A 128 -2.63 8.14 1.85
CA ILE A 128 -3.34 8.11 0.56
C ILE A 128 -4.72 8.77 0.63
N SER A 129 -5.10 9.51 -0.40
CA SER A 129 -6.43 10.13 -0.50
C SER A 129 -6.91 10.24 -1.95
N SER A 130 -8.15 9.83 -2.20
CA SER A 130 -8.84 10.05 -3.48
C SER A 130 -9.21 11.51 -3.68
N LEU A 131 -8.78 12.11 -4.80
CA LEU A 131 -9.24 13.43 -5.24
C LEU A 131 -10.45 13.35 -6.17
N SER A 132 -10.47 12.32 -7.02
CA SER A 132 -11.50 12.07 -8.02
C SER A 132 -11.37 10.60 -8.47
N PRO A 133 -12.30 10.05 -9.27
CA PRO A 133 -12.34 8.63 -9.60
C PRO A 133 -10.99 8.02 -10.04
N ASN A 134 -10.23 8.77 -10.85
CA ASN A 134 -8.96 8.32 -11.43
C ASN A 134 -7.74 9.09 -10.92
N ASN A 135 -7.90 9.93 -9.89
CA ASN A 135 -6.79 10.71 -9.33
C ASN A 135 -6.72 10.54 -7.82
N VAL A 136 -5.54 10.14 -7.36
CA VAL A 136 -5.21 10.03 -5.95
C VAL A 136 -4.04 10.96 -5.62
N VAL A 137 -3.94 11.38 -4.38
CA VAL A 137 -2.71 11.96 -3.83
C VAL A 137 -2.15 10.97 -2.84
N VAL A 138 -0.85 10.74 -2.94
CA VAL A 138 -0.10 9.94 -1.98
C VAL A 138 1.02 10.77 -1.39
N SER A 139 1.31 10.56 -0.11
CA SER A 139 2.46 11.09 0.59
C SER A 139 3.28 9.96 1.17
N TRP A 140 4.60 10.12 1.28
CA TRP A 140 5.47 9.16 1.96
C TRP A 140 6.71 9.89 2.47
N GLY A 141 7.30 9.39 3.54
CA GLY A 141 8.66 9.74 3.94
C GLY A 141 9.59 8.59 3.57
N SER A 142 10.85 8.90 3.28
CA SER A 142 11.85 7.83 3.12
C SER A 142 13.33 8.29 3.17
N ALA A 143 13.65 9.48 3.68
CA ALA A 143 15.04 9.95 3.77
C ALA A 143 15.83 9.77 2.44
N THR A 144 15.39 10.42 1.37
CA THR A 144 16.02 10.24 0.05
C THR A 144 17.45 10.81 0.05
N PRO A 145 18.45 10.09 -0.53
CA PRO A 145 19.84 10.53 -0.51
C PRO A 145 20.09 11.90 -1.15
N SER A 146 19.23 12.31 -2.09
CA SER A 146 19.37 13.53 -2.87
C SER A 146 19.10 14.81 -2.07
N THR A 147 18.30 14.75 -0.99
CA THR A 147 17.99 15.94 -0.17
C THR A 147 18.87 16.04 1.07
N GLY A 148 19.56 14.95 1.44
CA GLY A 148 20.44 14.87 2.61
C GLY A 148 19.72 15.01 3.95
N LYS A 149 18.38 15.12 3.96
CA LYS A 149 17.57 15.22 5.17
C LYS A 149 16.82 13.91 5.42
N LYS A 150 16.92 13.41 6.65
CA LYS A 150 16.31 12.15 7.06
C LYS A 150 14.80 12.22 7.36
N SER A 151 14.20 13.42 7.37
CA SER A 151 12.83 13.64 7.84
C SER A 151 12.07 14.63 6.94
N GLU A 152 11.84 14.24 5.68
CA GLU A 152 11.01 14.99 4.73
C GLU A 152 9.80 14.13 4.31
N ILE A 153 8.68 14.80 4.05
CA ILE A 153 7.48 14.20 3.45
C ILE A 153 7.48 14.57 1.97
N PHE A 154 7.45 13.56 1.12
CA PHE A 154 7.22 13.67 -0.31
C PHE A 154 5.73 13.45 -0.57
N ALA A 155 5.18 14.10 -1.58
CA ALA A 155 3.81 13.86 -2.01
C ALA A 155 3.66 14.13 -3.51
N VAL A 156 2.76 13.40 -4.15
CA VAL A 156 2.47 13.59 -5.57
C VAL A 156 1.03 13.20 -5.89
N PRO A 157 0.33 13.94 -6.76
CA PRO A 157 -0.89 13.44 -7.39
C PRO A 157 -0.55 12.37 -8.43
N VAL A 158 -1.30 11.28 -8.46
CA VAL A 158 -1.17 10.19 -9.42
C VAL A 158 -2.48 10.04 -10.17
N THR A 159 -2.42 10.14 -11.50
CA THR A 159 -3.52 9.73 -12.38
C THR A 159 -3.35 8.27 -12.74
N VAL A 160 -4.31 7.43 -12.36
CA VAL A 160 -4.24 5.99 -12.63
C VAL A 160 -5.00 5.65 -13.90
N GLN A 161 -4.36 4.92 -14.80
CA GLN A 161 -4.97 4.37 -16.00
C GLN A 161 -5.37 2.93 -15.76
N PHE A 162 -6.61 2.58 -16.12
CA PHE A 162 -7.08 1.21 -16.07
C PHE A 162 -6.76 0.49 -17.38
N HIS A 163 -6.40 -0.78 -17.32
CA HIS A 163 -6.26 -1.67 -18.48
C HIS A 163 -7.60 -2.29 -18.91
#